data_AF-A0ABD1XH23-F1
#
_entry.id   AF-A0ABD1XH23-F1
#
_cell.length_a   1.000
_cell.length_b   1.000
_cell.length_c   1.000
_cell.angle_alpha   90.00
_cell.angle_beta   90.00
_cell.angle_gamma   90.00
#
_symmetry.space_group_name_H-M   'P 1'
#
loop_
_entity.id
_entity.type
_entity.pdbx_description
1 polymer ?
#
loop_
_entity_poly.entity_id
_entity_poly.type
_entity_poly.pdbx_seq_one_letter_code
_entity_poly.pdbx_strand_id
1 'polypeptide(L)'
;MAKDIYSYHLKPAFEEIRKRHDFLVIEWTSLKGWGGDIATLNVKLASLLGTSAVFVTDGRGAIRNEIYRPKEEWELEILESAKVSDLAFKKENVEILGDIVHALPAAMRDVEALKRQFADANIPFAGAIPASSAAWCLQKP
;
A
#
# COMPACT_ATOMS: atom_id res chain seq x y z
N MET A 1 4.54 -27.24 -4.10
CA MET A 1 5.23 -26.47 -5.16
C MET A 1 5.43 -25.00 -4.81
N ALA A 2 4.41 -24.15 -4.64
CA ALA A 2 4.66 -22.75 -4.25
C ALA A 2 5.21 -22.60 -2.81
N LYS A 3 4.76 -23.43 -1.85
CA LYS A 3 5.29 -23.46 -0.47
C LYS A 3 6.81 -23.73 -0.40
N ASP A 4 7.38 -24.37 -1.41
CA ASP A 4 8.73 -24.92 -1.35
C ASP A 4 9.79 -23.88 -1.77
N ILE A 5 9.50 -22.99 -2.72
CA ILE A 5 10.48 -21.97 -3.16
C ILE A 5 10.63 -20.85 -2.12
N TYR A 6 9.53 -20.40 -1.52
CA TYR A 6 9.56 -19.29 -0.54
C TYR A 6 10.21 -19.67 0.78
N SER A 7 10.04 -20.92 1.21
CA SER A 7 10.65 -21.44 2.44
C SER A 7 12.15 -21.69 2.28
N TYR A 8 12.60 -22.12 1.09
CA TYR A 8 14.01 -22.45 0.86
C TYR A 8 14.93 -21.25 0.62
N HIS A 9 14.45 -20.17 0.00
CA HIS A 9 15.32 -19.05 -0.38
C HIS A 9 15.00 -17.72 0.30
N LEU A 10 13.72 -17.36 0.44
CA LEU A 10 13.34 -16.03 0.92
C LEU A 10 13.52 -15.88 2.43
N LYS A 11 13.01 -16.83 3.21
CA LYS A 11 13.07 -16.75 4.68
C LYS A 11 14.51 -16.72 5.22
N PRO A 12 15.45 -17.58 4.77
CA PRO A 12 16.84 -17.52 5.24
C PRO A 12 17.52 -16.19 4.92
N ALA A 13 17.28 -15.63 3.71
CA ALA A 13 17.82 -14.34 3.32
C ALA A 13 17.25 -13.19 4.18
N PHE A 14 15.93 -13.20 4.42
CA PHE A 14 15.27 -12.23 5.29
C PHE A 14 15.85 -12.26 6.72
N GLU A 15 15.98 -13.44 7.32
CA GLU A 15 16.52 -13.58 8.68
C GLU A 15 17.97 -13.10 8.78
N GLU A 16 18.79 -13.33 7.75
CA GLU A 16 20.18 -12.86 7.74
C GLU A 16 20.29 -11.34 7.61
N ILE A 17 19.42 -10.72 6.81
CA ILE A 17 19.34 -9.25 6.70
C ILE A 17 18.83 -8.66 8.02
N ARG A 18 17.78 -9.25 8.61
CA ARG A 18 17.15 -8.77 9.84
C ARG A 18 18.12 -8.71 11.02
N LYS A 19 19.08 -9.65 11.13
CA LYS A 19 20.10 -9.61 12.20
C LYS A 19 20.99 -8.36 12.19
N ARG A 20 21.06 -7.66 11.05
CA ARG A 20 21.99 -6.54 10.83
C ARG A 20 21.30 -5.18 10.79
N HIS A 21 19.98 -5.14 10.88
CA HIS A 21 19.18 -3.93 10.73
C HIS A 21 18.13 -3.86 11.83
N ASP A 22 18.01 -2.70 12.48
CA ASP A 22 16.97 -2.46 13.48
C ASP A 22 15.58 -2.27 12.85
N PHE A 23 15.55 -1.85 11.58
CA PHE A 23 14.33 -1.62 10.81
C PHE A 23 14.54 -1.99 9.34
N LEU A 24 13.57 -2.69 8.76
CA LEU A 24 13.61 -3.11 7.36
C LEU A 24 12.27 -2.79 6.69
N VAL A 25 12.32 -2.13 5.53
CA VAL A 25 11.18 -1.95 4.64
C VAL A 25 11.33 -2.92 3.48
N ILE A 26 10.29 -3.70 3.23
CA ILE A 26 10.23 -4.61 2.07
C ILE A 26 9.20 -4.06 1.10
N GLU A 27 9.67 -3.58 -0.05
CA GLU A 27 8.79 -3.21 -1.15
C GLU A 27 8.50 -4.44 -2.01
N TRP A 28 7.22 -4.79 -2.14
CA TRP A 28 6.78 -5.91 -2.97
C TRP A 28 6.52 -5.46 -4.40
N THR A 29 6.66 -6.39 -5.35
CA THR A 29 6.40 -6.09 -6.76
C THR A 29 4.91 -5.84 -7.01
N SER A 30 4.57 -4.70 -7.61
CA SER A 30 3.27 -4.49 -8.24
C SER A 30 3.39 -4.81 -9.75
N LEU A 31 2.93 -5.97 -10.22
CA LEU A 31 2.82 -6.19 -11.66
C LEU A 31 1.46 -5.63 -12.13
N LYS A 32 1.51 -4.63 -13.00
CA LYS A 32 0.31 -4.11 -13.66
C LYS A 32 -0.34 -5.24 -14.47
N GLY A 33 -1.65 -5.44 -14.29
CA GLY A 33 -2.46 -6.32 -15.15
C GLY A 33 -2.79 -7.71 -14.60
N TRP A 34 -2.31 -8.09 -13.42
CA TRP A 34 -2.63 -9.37 -12.78
C TRP A 34 -3.42 -9.11 -11.49
N GLY A 35 -4.73 -8.92 -11.64
CA GLY A 35 -5.64 -8.72 -10.52
C GLY A 35 -5.69 -9.93 -9.58
N GLY A 36 -5.78 -9.69 -8.27
CA GLY A 36 -6.01 -10.69 -7.23
C GLY A 36 -4.77 -11.50 -6.79
N ASP A 37 -4.01 -12.06 -7.73
CA ASP A 37 -2.96 -13.04 -7.41
C ASP A 37 -1.74 -12.42 -6.72
N ILE A 38 -1.40 -11.17 -7.06
CA ILE A 38 -0.24 -10.47 -6.48
C ILE A 38 -0.54 -9.97 -5.09
N ALA A 39 -1.74 -9.43 -4.84
CA ALA A 39 -2.15 -9.06 -3.49
C ALA A 39 -2.16 -10.30 -2.59
N THR A 40 -2.72 -11.41 -3.06
CA THR A 40 -2.71 -12.69 -2.33
C THR A 40 -1.29 -13.19 -2.07
N LEU A 41 -0.39 -13.06 -3.05
CA LEU A 41 1.02 -13.40 -2.89
C LEU A 41 1.68 -12.53 -1.81
N ASN A 42 1.53 -11.21 -1.88
CA ASN A 42 2.12 -10.28 -0.93
C ASN A 42 1.62 -10.54 0.49
N VAL A 43 0.33 -10.85 0.66
CA VAL A 43 -0.23 -11.21 1.96
C VAL A 43 0.43 -12.50 2.51
N LYS A 44 0.54 -13.54 1.68
CA LYS A 44 1.19 -14.81 2.07
C LYS A 44 2.65 -14.61 2.44
N LEU A 45 3.36 -13.74 1.75
CA LEU A 45 4.75 -13.41 2.04
C LEU A 45 4.88 -12.64 3.36
N ALA A 46 4.04 -11.63 3.58
CA ALA A 46 4.02 -10.90 4.85
C ALA A 46 3.71 -11.83 6.04
N SER A 47 2.73 -12.72 5.88
CA SER A 47 2.38 -13.75 6.87
C SER A 47 3.55 -14.73 7.10
N LEU A 48 4.20 -15.23 6.04
CA LEU A 48 5.34 -16.15 6.14
C LEU A 48 6.54 -15.54 6.88
N LEU A 49 6.80 -14.25 6.66
CA LEU A 49 7.91 -13.52 7.26
C LEU A 49 7.57 -12.93 8.63
N GLY A 50 6.29 -12.95 9.03
CA GLY A 50 5.82 -12.35 10.28
C GLY A 50 6.01 -10.83 10.31
N THR A 51 5.83 -10.17 9.16
CA THR A 51 5.97 -8.71 9.02
C THR A 51 4.61 -8.03 8.99
N SER A 52 4.48 -6.90 9.67
CA SER A 52 3.34 -5.99 9.50
C SER A 52 3.37 -5.32 8.12
N ALA A 53 2.22 -4.81 7.67
CA ALA A 53 2.05 -4.21 6.36
C ALA A 53 1.68 -2.72 6.45
N VAL A 54 2.17 -1.94 5.48
CA VAL A 54 1.71 -0.59 5.17
C VAL A 54 1.15 -0.60 3.76
N PHE A 55 -0.02 -0.01 3.56
CA PHE A 55 -0.60 0.15 2.24
C PHE A 55 -0.22 1.49 1.63
N VAL A 56 -0.13 1.53 0.31
CA VAL A 56 0.13 2.76 -0.44
C VAL A 56 -0.93 2.88 -1.53
N THR A 57 -1.92 3.72 -1.29
CA THR A 57 -3.02 3.94 -2.24
C THR A 57 -2.69 5.12 -3.16
N ASP A 58 -2.86 4.96 -4.48
CA ASP A 58 -2.53 6.00 -5.46
C ASP A 58 -3.64 7.06 -5.57
N GLY A 59 -3.38 8.24 -5.03
CA GLY A 59 -4.22 9.43 -5.14
C GLY A 59 -4.37 9.99 -6.55
N ARG A 60 -3.49 9.61 -7.51
CA ARG A 60 -3.56 10.07 -8.92
C ARG A 60 -4.54 9.28 -9.77
N GLY A 61 -5.04 8.13 -9.28
CA GLY A 61 -5.98 7.27 -10.01
C GLY A 61 -7.21 8.00 -10.55
N ALA A 62 -7.58 9.13 -9.93
CA ALA A 62 -8.69 9.98 -10.37
C ALA A 62 -8.34 11.20 -11.24
N ILE A 63 -7.07 11.42 -11.59
CA ILE A 63 -6.65 12.56 -12.44
C ILE A 63 -6.05 12.11 -13.78
N ARG A 64 -5.72 10.82 -13.94
CA ARG A 64 -5.12 10.32 -15.19
C ARG A 64 -6.03 10.39 -16.43
N ASN A 65 -7.34 10.53 -16.23
CA ASN A 65 -8.29 10.91 -17.27
C ASN A 65 -8.99 12.19 -16.78
N GLU A 66 -9.03 13.23 -17.60
CA GLU A 66 -9.53 14.59 -17.32
C GLU A 66 -11.05 14.68 -17.05
N ILE A 67 -11.62 13.70 -16.33
CA ILE A 67 -12.98 13.75 -15.84
C ILE A 67 -12.89 14.33 -14.44
N TYR A 68 -13.32 15.58 -14.28
CA TYR A 68 -13.56 16.18 -12.98
C TYR A 68 -14.51 15.25 -12.19
N ARG A 69 -13.96 14.44 -11.27
CA ARG A 69 -14.75 13.66 -10.32
C ARG A 69 -15.06 14.53 -9.11
N PRO A 70 -16.29 14.47 -8.56
CA PRO A 70 -16.58 15.03 -7.25
C PRO A 70 -15.57 14.55 -6.21
N LYS A 71 -15.21 15.42 -5.27
CA LYS A 71 -14.23 15.12 -4.20
C LYS A 71 -14.66 13.88 -3.42
N GLU A 72 -15.95 13.75 -3.14
CA GLU A 72 -16.53 12.66 -2.36
C GLU A 72 -16.38 11.30 -3.08
N GLU A 73 -16.52 11.27 -4.41
CA GLU A 73 -16.31 10.05 -5.20
C GLU A 73 -14.83 9.64 -5.21
N TRP A 74 -13.94 10.62 -5.28
CA TRP A 74 -12.50 10.37 -5.20
C TRP A 74 -12.09 9.82 -3.83
N GLU A 75 -12.55 10.43 -2.75
CA GLU A 75 -12.28 9.95 -1.38
C GLU A 75 -12.80 8.52 -1.17
N LEU A 76 -14.01 8.23 -1.69
CA LEU A 76 -14.60 6.90 -1.63
C LEU A 76 -13.76 5.85 -2.37
N GLU A 77 -13.25 6.15 -3.56
CA GLU A 77 -12.40 5.23 -4.33
C GLU A 77 -11.10 4.89 -3.61
N ILE A 78 -10.47 5.89 -2.96
CA ILE A 78 -9.28 5.70 -2.13
C ILE A 78 -9.62 4.76 -0.96
N LEU A 79 -10.74 5.01 -0.28
CA LEU A 79 -11.18 4.19 0.84
C LEU A 79 -11.52 2.74 0.43
N GLU A 80 -12.23 2.55 -0.68
CA GLU A 80 -12.58 1.22 -1.19
C GLU A 80 -11.34 0.41 -1.61
N SER A 81 -10.34 1.07 -2.19
CA SER A 81 -9.05 0.45 -2.49
C SER A 81 -8.37 -0.05 -1.21
N ALA A 82 -8.32 0.78 -0.17
CA ALA A 82 -7.76 0.41 1.13
C ALA A 82 -8.55 -0.74 1.80
N LYS A 83 -9.89 -0.75 1.70
CA LYS A 83 -10.75 -1.82 2.26
C LYS A 83 -10.47 -3.19 1.63
N VAL A 84 -10.28 -3.25 0.31
CA VAL A 84 -9.97 -4.52 -0.38
C VAL A 84 -8.65 -5.09 0.12
N SER A 85 -7.62 -4.24 0.27
CA SER A 85 -6.34 -4.64 0.85
C SER A 85 -6.46 -5.04 2.31
N ASP A 86 -7.15 -4.24 3.13
CA ASP A 86 -7.35 -4.51 4.56
C ASP A 86 -8.00 -5.87 4.81
N LEU A 87 -9.08 -6.18 4.09
CA LEU A 87 -9.78 -7.45 4.18
C LEU A 87 -8.88 -8.64 3.81
N ALA A 88 -8.06 -8.50 2.78
CA ALA A 88 -7.16 -9.56 2.34
C ALA A 88 -6.06 -9.85 3.38
N PHE A 89 -5.47 -8.81 3.95
CA PHE A 89 -4.39 -8.93 4.94
C PHE A 89 -4.89 -9.42 6.31
N LYS A 90 -6.05 -8.94 6.77
CA LYS A 90 -6.67 -9.39 8.02
C LYS A 90 -7.01 -10.89 7.99
N LYS A 91 -7.45 -11.43 6.85
CA LYS A 91 -7.74 -12.88 6.69
C LYS A 91 -6.54 -13.77 6.96
N GLU A 92 -5.33 -13.26 6.74
CA GLU A 92 -4.08 -14.00 6.93
C GLU A 92 -3.35 -13.59 8.22
N ASN A 93 -4.07 -12.90 9.13
CA ASN A 93 -3.59 -12.40 10.42
C ASN A 93 -2.33 -11.50 10.31
N VAL A 94 -2.22 -10.74 9.22
CA VAL A 94 -1.15 -9.75 9.07
C VAL A 94 -1.61 -8.43 9.69
N GLU A 95 -0.81 -7.89 10.61
CA GLU A 95 -1.04 -6.58 11.20
C GLU A 95 -0.88 -5.49 10.15
N ILE A 96 -1.83 -4.56 10.10
CA ILE A 96 -1.81 -3.41 9.19
C ILE A 96 -1.48 -2.18 10.01
N LEU A 97 -0.34 -1.55 9.74
CA LEU A 97 0.13 -0.35 10.43
C LEU A 97 -0.56 0.92 9.91
N GLY A 98 -1.02 0.87 8.66
CA GLY A 98 -1.90 1.87 8.07
C GLY A 98 -1.73 2.04 6.57
N ASP A 99 -2.55 2.94 6.01
CA ASP A 99 -2.49 3.35 4.61
C ASP A 99 -1.84 4.74 4.46
N ILE A 100 -1.01 4.86 3.43
CA ILE A 100 -0.44 6.11 2.96
C ILE A 100 -1.06 6.45 1.61
N VAL A 101 -1.79 7.57 1.53
CA VAL A 101 -2.31 8.06 0.25
C VAL A 101 -1.19 8.79 -0.50
N HIS A 102 -0.65 8.16 -1.53
CA HIS A 102 0.42 8.71 -2.35
C HIS A 102 -0.11 9.67 -3.42
N ALA A 103 0.67 10.71 -3.74
CA ALA A 103 0.39 11.67 -4.79
C ALA A 103 -1.00 12.32 -4.69
N LEU A 104 -1.32 12.79 -3.47
CA LEU A 104 -2.52 13.53 -3.15
C LEU A 104 -2.61 14.84 -3.96
N PRO A 105 -3.62 15.02 -4.82
CA PRO A 105 -3.77 16.22 -5.63
C PRO A 105 -3.90 17.48 -4.77
N ALA A 106 -3.32 18.60 -5.22
CA ALA A 106 -3.37 19.86 -4.46
C ALA A 106 -4.81 20.36 -4.22
N ALA A 107 -5.72 20.10 -5.16
CA ALA A 107 -7.14 20.45 -5.06
C ALA A 107 -7.92 19.57 -4.05
N MET A 108 -7.39 18.40 -3.70
CA MET A 108 -8.04 17.40 -2.85
C MET A 108 -7.39 17.30 -1.45
N ARG A 109 -6.75 18.37 -0.97
CA ARG A 109 -5.93 18.41 0.25
C ARG A 109 -6.69 18.35 1.58
N ASP A 110 -7.91 17.84 1.62
CA ASP A 110 -8.63 17.67 2.88
C ASP A 110 -8.22 16.37 3.58
N VAL A 111 -7.00 16.39 4.13
CA VAL A 111 -6.41 15.24 4.82
C VAL A 111 -7.21 14.85 6.06
N GLU A 112 -7.88 15.80 6.71
CA GLU A 112 -8.72 15.52 7.89
C GLU A 112 -10.01 14.79 7.51
N ALA A 113 -10.64 15.13 6.38
CA ALA A 113 -11.78 14.36 5.87
C ALA A 113 -11.40 12.91 5.55
N LEU A 114 -10.29 12.70 4.83
CA LEU A 114 -9.75 11.36 4.55
C LEU A 114 -9.48 10.59 5.85
N LYS A 115 -8.79 11.20 6.81
CA LYS A 115 -8.48 10.57 8.10
C LYS A 115 -9.74 10.11 8.83
N ARG A 116 -10.83 10.89 8.81
CA ARG A 116 -12.11 10.50 9.40
C ARG A 116 -12.73 9.30 8.69
N GLN A 117 -12.76 9.30 7.37
CA GLN A 117 -13.30 8.18 6.61
C GLN A 117 -12.54 6.86 6.83
N PHE A 118 -11.21 6.93 6.92
CA PHE A 118 -10.38 5.78 7.29
C PHE A 118 -10.68 5.30 8.71
N ALA A 119 -10.83 6.22 9.67
CA ALA A 119 -11.20 5.89 11.04
C ALA A 119 -12.59 5.23 11.11
N ASP A 120 -13.58 5.75 10.39
CA ASP A 120 -14.94 5.18 10.32
C ASP A 120 -14.93 3.76 9.72
N ALA A 121 -14.00 3.47 8.81
CA ALA A 121 -13.79 2.14 8.24
C ALA A 121 -12.93 1.21 9.11
N ASN A 122 -12.43 1.66 10.27
CA ASN A 122 -11.47 0.94 11.11
C ASN A 122 -10.18 0.54 10.36
N ILE A 123 -9.70 1.42 9.48
CA ILE A 123 -8.43 1.29 8.77
C ILE A 123 -7.47 2.35 9.32
N PRO A 124 -6.29 1.98 9.84
CA PRO A 124 -5.33 2.97 10.31
C PRO A 124 -4.86 3.87 9.16
N PHE A 125 -4.85 5.18 9.38
CA PHE A 125 -4.37 6.16 8.42
C PHE A 125 -2.97 6.63 8.82
N ALA A 126 -1.96 6.29 8.02
CA ALA A 126 -0.56 6.62 8.29
C ALA A 126 -0.16 7.99 7.74
N GLY A 127 -0.85 8.49 6.72
CA GLY A 127 -0.69 9.85 6.22
C GLY A 127 -1.00 10.01 4.73
N ALA A 128 -0.69 11.19 4.21
CA ALA A 128 -0.80 11.48 2.78
C ALA A 128 0.45 12.19 2.27
N ILE A 129 0.93 11.76 1.10
CA ILE A 129 2.06 12.36 0.41
C ILE A 129 1.49 13.22 -0.72
N PRO A 130 1.72 14.54 -0.76
CA PRO A 130 1.22 15.40 -1.83
C PRO A 130 1.78 14.98 -3.19
N ALA A 131 1.00 15.18 -4.25
CA ALA A 131 1.52 15.13 -5.61
C ALA A 131 2.62 16.20 -5.73
N SER A 132 3.85 15.77 -5.97
CA SER A 132 4.94 16.71 -6.23
C SER A 132 4.73 17.35 -7.60
N SER A 133 5.03 18.64 -7.73
CA SER A 133 4.97 19.32 -9.03
C SER A 133 6.13 18.97 -9.97
N ALA A 134 7.15 18.19 -9.54
CA ALA A 134 8.24 17.76 -10.42
C ALA A 134 9.13 16.66 -9.80
N ALA A 135 9.46 15.63 -10.59
CA ALA A 135 10.84 15.25 -10.95
C ALA A 135 11.93 14.94 -9.90
N TRP A 136 11.67 14.29 -8.75
CA TRP A 136 12.78 13.86 -7.87
C TRP A 136 13.28 12.42 -8.07
N CYS A 137 12.60 11.57 -8.85
CA CYS A 137 13.00 10.16 -9.00
C CYS A 137 13.45 9.71 -10.40
N LEU A 138 13.56 10.61 -11.39
CA LEU A 138 14.03 10.25 -12.75
C LEU A 138 14.94 11.31 -13.39
N GLN A 139 15.64 12.12 -12.61
CA GLN A 139 16.87 12.72 -13.13
C GLN A 139 17.95 11.64 -13.01
N LYS A 140 18.06 10.78 -14.04
CA LYS A 140 19.31 10.04 -14.25
C LYS A 140 20.43 11.08 -14.39
N PRO A 141 21.62 10.84 -13.79
CA PRO A 141 22.81 11.63 -14.11
C PRO A 141 23.12 11.56 -15.61
#